data_AF-A0A9P1CZM0-F1
#
_entry.id   AF-A0A9P1CZM0-F1
#
_cell.length_a   1.000
_cell.length_b   1.000
_cell.length_c   1.000
_cell.angle_alpha   90.00
_cell.angle_beta   90.00
_cell.angle_gamma   90.00
#
_symmetry.space_group_name_H-M   'P 1'
#
loop_
_entity.id
_entity.type
_entity.pdbx_description
1 polymer ?
#
loop_
_entity_poly.entity_id
_entity_poly.type
_entity_poly.pdbx_seq_one_letter_code
_entity_poly.pdbx_strand_id
1 'polypeptide(L)'
;MGVARCLGIVCAVAMGIGAFTATQLVMAKDANIQTYQKYCLKGNVTKVEEAGLHAYEPMLGASFTCILTQFILALVEDPAGMLAWGLIATLLFPLTLLMYVEAGRYGAKGLVKWPVLVLFLGQLLGISTSFPVLWLPAVLWGQGSGVTSTGRIWMALLLLVPITLVELYIFFGSTATRAWTICAGLLTGPGLPFLGILLWPFPAPGSEKFSGAEQSIRLLKGAYRACMLPAAAGYYFLIYHAYMNYATPKELLEALWGPKADGSVMFMTVDSCVLTLALFLYLIMTCPCSDVALTCLLTPFLGPAAGICAALGQREAERLKEFNGEGWQSLL
;
A
#
# COMPACT_ATOMS: atom_id res chain seq x y z
N MET A 1 -3.36 3.88 29.01
CA MET A 1 -3.60 3.95 27.55
C MET A 1 -4.35 5.24 27.26
N GLY A 2 -3.79 6.15 26.46
CA GLY A 2 -4.37 7.49 26.27
C GLY A 2 -5.63 7.50 25.41
N VAL A 3 -6.57 8.40 25.72
CA VAL A 3 -7.83 8.63 24.98
C VAL A 3 -7.58 8.79 23.47
N ALA A 4 -6.49 9.48 23.10
CA ALA A 4 -6.08 9.66 21.71
C ALA A 4 -5.89 8.33 20.95
N ARG A 5 -5.23 7.32 21.56
CA ARG A 5 -5.01 6.02 20.91
C ARG A 5 -6.30 5.26 20.67
N CYS A 6 -7.23 5.31 21.62
CA CYS A 6 -8.55 4.71 21.46
C CYS A 6 -9.32 5.38 20.32
N LEU A 7 -9.31 6.72 20.26
CA LEU A 7 -9.95 7.46 19.18
C LEU A 7 -9.32 7.13 17.82
N GLY A 8 -7.99 7.09 17.73
CA GLY A 8 -7.28 6.70 16.51
C GLY A 8 -7.66 5.31 16.02
N ILE A 9 -7.81 4.33 16.91
CA ILE A 9 -8.28 2.98 16.57
C ILE A 9 -9.71 3.01 16.04
N VAL A 10 -10.62 3.72 16.71
CA VAL A 10 -12.02 3.82 16.27
C VAL A 10 -12.12 4.48 14.89
N CYS A 11 -11.38 5.57 14.66
CA CYS A 11 -11.30 6.22 13.36
C CYS A 11 -10.76 5.28 12.27
N ALA A 12 -9.69 4.54 12.56
CA ALA A 12 -9.10 3.59 11.62
C ALA A 12 -10.09 2.48 11.23
N VAL A 13 -10.75 1.86 12.22
CA VAL A 13 -11.75 0.81 11.97
C VAL A 13 -12.94 1.36 11.17
N ALA A 14 -13.45 2.54 11.54
CA ALA A 14 -14.56 3.17 10.82
C ALA A 14 -14.20 3.48 9.36
N MET A 15 -13.00 3.99 9.10
CA MET A 15 -12.51 4.25 7.75
C MET A 15 -12.43 2.97 6.91
N GLY A 16 -11.87 1.89 7.46
CA GLY A 16 -11.73 0.65 6.72
C GLY A 16 -13.06 -0.09 6.48
N ILE A 17 -14.01 -0.05 7.43
CA ILE A 17 -15.37 -0.56 7.21
C ILE A 17 -16.09 0.29 6.15
N GLY A 18 -15.89 1.61 6.19
CA GLY A 18 -16.42 2.53 5.19
C GLY A 18 -15.87 2.23 3.79
N ALA A 19 -14.56 1.99 3.67
CA ALA A 19 -13.91 1.60 2.43
C ALA A 19 -14.47 0.29 1.88
N PHE A 20 -14.54 -0.75 2.72
CA PHE A 20 -15.14 -2.03 2.33
C PHE A 20 -16.58 -1.87 1.84
N THR A 21 -17.39 -1.12 2.58
CA THR A 21 -18.79 -0.90 2.19
C THR A 21 -18.89 -0.14 0.87
N ALA A 22 -18.07 0.90 0.69
CA ALA A 22 -18.03 1.69 -0.54
C ALA A 22 -17.59 0.84 -1.74
N THR A 23 -16.52 0.04 -1.61
CA THR A 23 -16.04 -0.83 -2.68
C THR A 23 -17.07 -1.91 -3.02
N GLN A 24 -17.72 -2.53 -2.04
CA GLN A 24 -18.81 -3.49 -2.31
C GLN A 24 -19.99 -2.84 -3.04
N LEU A 25 -20.36 -1.60 -2.70
CA LEU A 25 -21.44 -0.88 -3.39
C LEU A 25 -21.09 -0.53 -4.84
N VAL A 26 -19.83 -0.17 -5.10
CA VAL A 26 -19.33 0.08 -6.47
C VAL A 26 -19.37 -1.23 -7.27
N MET A 27 -18.75 -2.29 -6.74
CA MET A 27 -18.68 -3.59 -7.41
C MET A 27 -20.06 -4.22 -7.65
N ALA A 28 -21.01 -4.03 -6.72
CA ALA A 28 -22.35 -4.59 -6.87
C ALA A 28 -23.17 -3.92 -7.98
N LYS A 29 -22.87 -2.67 -8.34
CA LYS A 29 -23.60 -1.91 -9.37
C LYS A 29 -22.95 -2.01 -10.76
N ASP A 30 -21.70 -2.45 -10.83
CA ASP A 30 -20.94 -2.50 -12.06
C ASP A 30 -21.24 -3.78 -12.87
N ALA A 31 -21.76 -3.59 -14.09
CA ALA A 31 -22.14 -4.70 -14.97
C ALA A 31 -20.94 -5.51 -15.49
N ASN A 32 -19.78 -4.87 -15.67
CA ASN A 32 -18.54 -5.54 -16.09
C ASN A 32 -18.05 -6.46 -14.97
N ILE A 33 -18.01 -5.96 -13.74
CA ILE A 33 -17.63 -6.76 -12.56
C ILE A 33 -18.56 -7.95 -12.35
N GLN A 34 -19.88 -7.76 -12.47
CA GLN A 34 -20.85 -8.87 -12.40
C GLN A 34 -20.61 -9.91 -13.50
N THR A 35 -20.24 -9.46 -14.69
CA THR A 35 -19.86 -10.34 -15.80
C THR A 35 -18.60 -11.15 -15.45
N TYR A 36 -17.56 -10.50 -14.93
CA TYR A 36 -16.33 -11.17 -14.50
C TYR A 36 -16.63 -12.24 -13.45
N GLN A 37 -17.42 -11.91 -12.42
CA GLN A 37 -17.83 -12.87 -11.39
C GLN A 37 -18.55 -14.07 -12.00
N LYS A 38 -19.51 -13.84 -12.90
CA LYS A 38 -20.30 -14.92 -13.54
C LYS A 38 -19.44 -15.92 -14.32
N TYR A 39 -18.43 -15.44 -15.04
CA TYR A 39 -17.61 -16.29 -15.92
C TYR A 39 -16.34 -16.81 -15.23
N CYS A 40 -15.66 -15.99 -14.44
CA CYS A 40 -14.44 -16.37 -13.74
C CYS A 40 -14.68 -17.33 -12.55
N LEU A 41 -15.79 -17.19 -11.81
CA LEU A 41 -16.08 -18.08 -10.67
C LEU A 41 -16.32 -19.53 -11.08
N LYS A 42 -16.65 -19.77 -12.35
CA LYS A 42 -16.82 -21.14 -12.88
C LYS A 42 -15.49 -21.82 -13.22
N GLY A 43 -14.37 -21.09 -13.20
CA GLY A 43 -13.02 -21.63 -13.38
C GLY A 43 -12.76 -22.30 -14.74
N ASN A 44 -13.61 -22.06 -15.74
CA ASN A 44 -13.52 -22.66 -17.06
C ASN A 44 -12.94 -21.65 -18.05
N VAL A 45 -11.64 -21.80 -18.37
CA VAL A 45 -10.89 -20.89 -19.27
C VAL A 45 -11.58 -20.74 -20.63
N THR A 46 -12.09 -21.83 -21.20
CA THR A 46 -12.79 -21.81 -22.50
C THR A 46 -14.03 -20.91 -22.45
N LYS A 47 -14.79 -20.94 -21.36
CA LYS A 47 -15.98 -20.07 -21.18
C LYS A 47 -15.63 -18.60 -20.96
N VAL A 48 -14.44 -18.32 -20.46
CA VAL A 48 -13.92 -16.94 -20.30
C VAL A 48 -13.55 -16.39 -21.68
N GLU A 49 -12.85 -17.19 -22.49
CA GLU A 49 -12.50 -16.83 -23.87
C GLU A 49 -13.75 -16.69 -24.77
N GLU A 50 -14.71 -17.62 -24.70
CA GLU A 50 -15.98 -17.55 -25.42
C GLU A 50 -16.82 -16.32 -25.04
N ALA A 51 -16.66 -15.82 -23.80
CA ALA A 51 -17.31 -14.60 -23.33
C ALA A 51 -16.57 -13.31 -23.76
N GLY A 52 -15.45 -13.43 -24.49
CA GLY A 52 -14.63 -12.31 -24.92
C GLY A 52 -13.79 -11.68 -23.82
N LEU A 53 -13.64 -12.36 -22.68
CA LEU A 53 -12.79 -11.88 -21.58
C LEU A 53 -11.32 -12.19 -21.85
N HIS A 54 -10.44 -11.40 -21.23
CA HIS A 54 -9.00 -11.52 -21.43
C HIS A 54 -8.45 -12.85 -20.89
N ALA A 55 -7.45 -13.39 -21.55
CA ALA A 55 -6.75 -14.59 -21.10
C ALA A 55 -6.13 -14.37 -19.70
N TYR A 56 -6.17 -15.39 -18.85
CA TYR A 56 -5.56 -15.37 -17.52
C TYR A 56 -4.73 -16.64 -17.30
N GLU A 57 -3.79 -16.62 -16.35
CA GLU A 57 -2.95 -17.78 -16.03
C GLU A 57 -3.58 -18.56 -14.85
N PRO A 58 -4.33 -19.66 -15.10
CA PRO A 58 -5.07 -20.37 -14.07
C PRO A 58 -4.17 -21.00 -12.99
N MET A 59 -2.90 -21.28 -13.32
CA MET A 59 -1.94 -21.85 -12.37
C MET A 59 -1.60 -20.90 -11.21
N LEU A 60 -1.91 -19.60 -11.32
CA LEU A 60 -1.58 -18.60 -10.31
C LEU A 60 -2.70 -18.34 -9.27
N GLY A 61 -3.86 -18.97 -9.41
CA GLY A 61 -4.97 -18.76 -8.46
C GLY A 61 -6.39 -18.95 -9.01
N ALA A 62 -6.55 -19.70 -10.11
CA ALA A 62 -7.85 -20.06 -10.71
C ALA A 62 -8.80 -18.85 -10.88
N SER A 63 -10.01 -18.93 -10.31
CA SER A 63 -11.08 -17.94 -10.46
C SER A 63 -10.74 -16.54 -9.97
N PHE A 64 -9.94 -16.43 -8.91
CA PHE A 64 -9.58 -15.14 -8.32
C PHE A 64 -8.63 -14.37 -9.23
N THR A 65 -7.61 -15.06 -9.76
CA THR A 65 -6.70 -14.50 -10.77
C THR A 65 -7.45 -14.02 -12.00
N CYS A 66 -8.44 -14.78 -12.48
CA CYS A 66 -9.28 -14.35 -13.61
C CYS A 66 -9.96 -13.00 -13.36
N ILE A 67 -10.65 -12.84 -12.22
CA ILE A 67 -11.37 -11.59 -11.89
C ILE A 67 -10.40 -10.41 -11.86
N LEU A 68 -9.25 -10.59 -11.21
CA LEU A 68 -8.29 -9.51 -11.04
C LEU A 68 -7.52 -9.17 -12.31
N THR A 69 -7.26 -10.16 -13.18
CA THR A 69 -6.71 -9.88 -14.50
C THR A 69 -7.66 -9.00 -15.31
N GLN A 70 -8.99 -9.25 -15.28
CA GLN A 70 -9.96 -8.37 -15.94
C GLN A 70 -10.00 -6.98 -15.29
N PHE A 71 -9.97 -6.92 -13.96
CA PHE A 71 -9.96 -5.68 -13.21
C PHE A 71 -8.74 -4.81 -13.53
N ILE A 72 -7.54 -5.41 -13.58
CA ILE A 72 -6.33 -4.71 -14.00
C ILE A 72 -6.43 -4.27 -15.45
N LEU A 73 -6.95 -5.13 -16.35
CA LEU A 73 -7.08 -4.76 -17.74
C LEU A 73 -7.95 -3.50 -17.91
N ALA A 74 -9.09 -3.45 -17.21
CA ALA A 74 -9.95 -2.27 -17.20
C ALA A 74 -9.20 -1.00 -16.71
N LEU A 75 -8.33 -1.13 -15.71
CA LEU A 75 -7.51 -0.02 -15.22
C LEU A 75 -6.39 0.41 -16.17
N VAL A 76 -5.82 -0.54 -16.93
CA VAL A 76 -4.73 -0.25 -17.88
C VAL A 76 -5.28 0.39 -19.15
N GLU A 77 -6.50 0.01 -19.57
CA GLU A 77 -7.16 0.55 -20.75
C GLU A 77 -7.78 1.94 -20.51
N ASP A 78 -8.05 2.30 -19.26
CA ASP A 78 -8.59 3.61 -18.86
C ASP A 78 -7.48 4.55 -18.32
N PRO A 79 -7.27 5.75 -18.91
CA PRO A 79 -6.36 6.75 -18.34
C PRO A 79 -6.64 7.10 -16.87
N ALA A 80 -7.89 7.05 -16.41
CA ALA A 80 -8.25 7.25 -15.01
C ALA A 80 -7.77 6.09 -14.12
N GLY A 81 -7.72 4.88 -14.67
CA GLY A 81 -7.21 3.70 -13.99
C GLY A 81 -5.73 3.79 -13.65
N MET A 82 -4.91 4.33 -14.57
CA MET A 82 -3.51 4.67 -14.29
C MET A 82 -3.38 5.67 -13.14
N LEU A 83 -4.25 6.68 -13.07
CA LEU A 83 -4.21 7.67 -11.99
C LEU A 83 -4.57 7.07 -10.63
N ALA A 84 -5.66 6.31 -10.59
CA ALA A 84 -6.16 5.68 -9.36
C ALA A 84 -5.19 4.60 -8.84
N TRP A 85 -4.71 3.70 -9.70
CA TRP A 85 -3.74 2.68 -9.34
C TRP A 85 -2.37 3.27 -9.04
N GLY A 86 -1.88 4.17 -9.90
CA GLY A 86 -0.58 4.79 -9.76
C GLY A 86 -0.42 5.52 -8.43
N LEU A 87 -1.48 6.12 -7.90
CA LEU A 87 -1.45 6.72 -6.57
C LEU A 87 -1.18 5.65 -5.49
N ILE A 88 -1.82 4.48 -5.56
CA ILE A 88 -1.51 3.35 -4.66
C ILE A 88 -0.07 2.89 -4.82
N ALA A 89 0.39 2.69 -6.06
CA ALA A 89 1.77 2.29 -6.35
C ALA A 89 2.78 3.21 -5.66
N THR A 90 2.55 4.54 -5.69
CA THR A 90 3.40 5.48 -4.95
C THR A 90 3.28 5.33 -3.42
N LEU A 91 2.09 5.07 -2.87
CA LEU A 91 1.88 4.87 -1.44
C LEU A 91 2.48 3.56 -0.91
N LEU A 92 2.69 2.56 -1.78
CA LEU A 92 3.35 1.31 -1.40
C LEU A 92 4.79 1.52 -0.95
N PHE A 93 5.49 2.56 -1.42
CA PHE A 93 6.85 2.88 -1.00
C PHE A 93 6.95 3.13 0.53
N PRO A 94 6.28 4.15 1.11
CA PRO A 94 6.30 4.33 2.56
C PRO A 94 5.62 3.18 3.31
N LEU A 95 4.51 2.64 2.78
CA LEU A 95 3.73 1.61 3.45
C LEU A 95 4.52 0.32 3.68
N THR A 96 5.17 -0.19 2.63
CA THR A 96 5.94 -1.44 2.70
C THR A 96 7.07 -1.31 3.70
N LEU A 97 7.85 -0.23 3.61
CA LEU A 97 8.97 0.00 4.52
C LEU A 97 8.46 0.13 5.96
N LEU A 98 7.39 0.88 6.19
CA LEU A 98 6.76 1.04 7.50
C LEU A 98 6.34 -0.31 8.09
N MET A 99 5.53 -1.09 7.37
CA MET A 99 4.96 -2.33 7.90
C MET A 99 6.05 -3.35 8.26
N TYR A 100 7.04 -3.54 7.38
CA TYR A 100 8.09 -4.53 7.62
C TYR A 100 9.08 -4.11 8.70
N VAL A 101 9.37 -2.82 8.83
CA VAL A 101 10.23 -2.28 9.87
C VAL A 101 9.56 -2.38 11.25
N GLU A 102 8.30 -1.97 11.37
CA GLU A 102 7.58 -2.07 12.64
C GLU A 102 7.41 -3.53 13.09
N ALA A 103 7.21 -4.46 12.15
CA ALA A 103 7.19 -5.89 12.44
C ALA A 103 8.51 -6.42 13.03
N GLY A 104 9.63 -5.74 12.72
CA GLY A 104 10.98 -6.10 13.17
C GLY A 104 11.45 -5.42 14.44
N ARG A 105 10.63 -4.59 15.08
CA ARG A 105 11.02 -3.91 16.32
C ARG A 105 10.92 -4.85 17.52
N TYR A 106 11.79 -4.61 18.50
CA TYR A 106 11.75 -5.33 19.76
C TYR A 106 10.39 -5.11 20.45
N GLY A 107 9.79 -6.19 20.96
CA GLY A 107 8.50 -6.10 21.66
C GLY A 107 7.27 -5.93 20.78
N ALA A 108 7.39 -5.89 19.44
CA ALA A 108 6.22 -5.88 18.54
C ALA A 108 5.34 -7.12 18.78
N LYS A 109 4.01 -6.95 18.79
CA LYS A 109 3.04 -8.01 19.13
C LYS A 109 1.87 -8.05 18.14
N GLY A 110 1.18 -9.19 18.13
CA GLY A 110 -0.03 -9.39 17.34
C GLY A 110 0.19 -9.27 15.84
N LEU A 111 -0.77 -8.67 15.15
CA LEU A 111 -0.79 -8.60 13.69
C LEU A 111 0.30 -7.71 13.09
N VAL A 112 0.90 -6.80 13.88
CA VAL A 112 2.05 -5.97 13.45
C VAL A 112 3.18 -6.85 12.90
N LYS A 113 3.38 -8.03 13.50
CA LYS A 113 4.40 -9.00 13.10
C LYS A 113 4.12 -9.69 11.77
N TRP A 114 2.91 -9.59 11.24
CA TRP A 114 2.46 -10.30 10.04
C TRP A 114 2.09 -9.37 8.88
N PRO A 115 3.01 -8.50 8.38
CA PRO A 115 2.75 -7.68 7.19
C PRO A 115 2.27 -8.50 5.98
N VAL A 116 2.84 -9.69 5.77
CA VAL A 116 2.46 -10.61 4.69
C VAL A 116 0.96 -10.94 4.73
N LEU A 117 0.43 -11.23 5.93
CA LEU A 117 -0.99 -11.55 6.10
C LEU A 117 -1.87 -10.35 5.78
N VAL A 118 -1.48 -9.16 6.24
CA VAL A 118 -2.24 -7.92 5.97
C VAL A 118 -2.22 -7.56 4.48
N LEU A 119 -1.07 -7.68 3.82
CA LEU A 119 -0.93 -7.43 2.39
C LEU A 119 -1.73 -8.46 1.58
N PHE A 120 -1.70 -9.73 1.98
CA PHE A 120 -2.52 -10.78 1.36
C PHE A 120 -4.02 -10.51 1.52
N LEU A 121 -4.47 -10.14 2.72
CA LEU A 121 -5.85 -9.70 2.95
C LEU A 121 -6.18 -8.41 2.20
N GLY A 122 -5.18 -7.55 1.96
CA GLY A 122 -5.32 -6.36 1.12
C GLY A 122 -5.58 -6.68 -0.34
N GLN A 123 -5.01 -7.77 -0.88
CA GLN A 123 -5.35 -8.25 -2.22
C GLN A 123 -6.80 -8.76 -2.29
N LEU A 124 -7.31 -9.37 -1.21
CA LEU A 124 -8.66 -9.94 -1.16
C LEU A 124 -9.76 -8.89 -0.88
N LEU A 125 -9.49 -7.92 -0.01
CA LEU A 125 -10.48 -6.99 0.54
C LEU A 125 -10.25 -5.52 0.12
N GLY A 126 -9.16 -5.24 -0.58
CA GLY A 126 -8.62 -3.89 -0.74
C GLY A 126 -7.66 -3.54 0.41
N ILE A 127 -6.50 -2.97 0.09
CA ILE A 127 -5.52 -2.53 1.09
C ILE A 127 -6.09 -1.41 1.96
N SER A 128 -7.02 -0.65 1.42
CA SER A 128 -7.81 0.38 2.10
C SER A 128 -8.75 -0.14 3.17
N THR A 129 -9.01 -1.45 3.19
CA THR A 129 -9.76 -2.12 4.25
C THR A 129 -8.79 -2.79 5.20
N SER A 130 -7.90 -3.64 4.68
CA SER A 130 -7.03 -4.48 5.53
C SER A 130 -6.04 -3.65 6.36
N PHE A 131 -5.47 -2.59 5.78
CA PHE A 131 -4.54 -1.73 6.51
C PHE A 131 -5.21 -0.99 7.67
N PRO A 132 -6.29 -0.19 7.48
CA PRO A 132 -6.89 0.56 8.58
C PRO A 132 -7.74 -0.28 9.54
N VAL A 133 -8.37 -1.39 9.13
CA VAL A 133 -9.12 -2.24 10.09
C VAL A 133 -8.19 -3.14 10.88
N LEU A 134 -7.14 -3.66 10.26
CA LEU A 134 -6.35 -4.73 10.86
C LEU A 134 -4.99 -4.23 11.35
N TRP A 135 -4.17 -3.66 10.45
CA TRP A 135 -2.79 -3.34 10.79
C TRP A 135 -2.66 -2.06 11.63
N LEU A 136 -3.40 -1.01 11.29
CA LEU A 136 -3.31 0.27 12.00
C LEU A 136 -3.73 0.14 13.48
N PRO A 137 -4.83 -0.53 13.85
CA PRO A 137 -5.15 -0.79 15.25
C PRO A 137 -4.09 -1.65 15.93
N ALA A 138 -3.57 -2.66 15.22
CA ALA A 138 -2.54 -3.53 15.75
C ALA A 138 -1.25 -2.76 16.06
N VAL A 139 -0.82 -1.82 15.22
CA VAL A 139 0.40 -1.04 15.48
C VAL A 139 0.18 -0.01 16.59
N LEU A 140 -1.00 0.61 16.68
CA LEU A 140 -1.30 1.55 17.77
C LEU A 140 -1.34 0.87 19.16
N TRP A 141 -1.65 -0.43 19.19
CA TRP A 141 -1.68 -1.22 20.43
C TRP A 141 -0.38 -1.99 20.71
N GLY A 142 0.24 -2.53 19.66
CA GLY A 142 1.28 -3.55 19.74
C GLY A 142 2.57 -3.19 19.01
N GLN A 143 2.80 -1.92 18.67
CA GLN A 143 4.08 -1.47 18.15
C GLN A 143 5.22 -1.83 19.10
N GLY A 144 6.34 -2.26 18.52
CA GLY A 144 7.57 -2.46 19.26
C GLY A 144 8.29 -1.14 19.54
N SER A 145 9.35 -1.22 20.34
CA SER A 145 10.26 -0.13 20.67
C SER A 145 11.65 -0.36 20.08
N GLY A 146 12.45 0.70 20.06
CA GLY A 146 13.84 0.63 19.62
C GLY A 146 13.99 0.42 18.12
N VAL A 147 15.11 -0.16 17.71
CA VAL A 147 15.55 -0.27 16.32
C VAL A 147 15.15 -1.59 15.67
N THR A 148 15.10 -1.61 14.34
CA THR A 148 15.00 -2.85 13.55
C THR A 148 16.40 -3.31 13.10
N SER A 149 16.56 -4.54 12.63
CA SER A 149 17.82 -4.99 12.01
C SER A 149 18.04 -4.34 10.64
N THR A 150 19.31 -4.06 10.30
CA THR A 150 19.70 -3.50 9.00
C THR A 150 19.32 -4.42 7.83
N GLY A 151 19.44 -5.74 8.01
CA GLY A 151 19.03 -6.74 7.03
C GLY A 151 17.56 -6.62 6.66
N ARG A 152 16.68 -6.41 7.66
CA ARG A 152 15.25 -6.22 7.42
C ARG A 152 14.94 -4.92 6.68
N ILE A 153 15.66 -3.83 6.95
CA ILE A 153 15.52 -2.56 6.20
C ILE A 153 15.91 -2.76 4.73
N TRP A 154 17.06 -3.37 4.47
CA TRP A 154 17.53 -3.64 3.11
C TRP A 154 16.60 -4.53 2.33
N MET A 155 16.11 -5.58 2.95
CA MET A 155 15.22 -6.50 2.27
C MET A 155 13.83 -5.88 2.05
N ALA A 156 13.34 -5.02 2.95
CA ALA A 156 12.10 -4.25 2.72
C ALA A 156 12.25 -3.28 1.53
N LEU A 157 13.42 -2.66 1.37
CA LEU A 157 13.74 -1.87 0.17
C LEU A 157 13.82 -2.75 -1.08
N LEU A 158 14.50 -3.90 -1.00
CA LEU A 158 14.65 -4.81 -2.13
C LEU A 158 13.30 -5.35 -2.62
N LEU A 159 12.35 -5.57 -1.69
CA LEU A 159 11.00 -6.03 -2.01
C LEU A 159 10.23 -5.04 -2.90
N LEU A 160 10.50 -3.74 -2.79
CA LEU A 160 9.86 -2.71 -3.62
C LEU A 160 10.29 -2.80 -5.09
N VAL A 161 11.49 -3.32 -5.38
CA VAL A 161 12.02 -3.41 -6.76
C VAL A 161 11.18 -4.35 -7.64
N PRO A 162 10.99 -5.64 -7.31
CA PRO A 162 10.18 -6.52 -8.16
C PRO A 162 8.71 -6.06 -8.22
N ILE A 163 8.15 -5.49 -7.15
CA ILE A 163 6.79 -4.92 -7.15
C ILE A 163 6.70 -3.81 -8.20
N THR A 164 7.61 -2.83 -8.12
CA THR A 164 7.63 -1.68 -9.05
C THR A 164 7.86 -2.13 -10.49
N LEU A 165 8.75 -3.09 -10.73
CA LEU A 165 9.00 -3.61 -12.08
C LEU A 165 7.79 -4.32 -12.68
N VAL A 166 7.07 -5.10 -11.87
CA VAL A 166 5.83 -5.77 -12.29
C VAL A 166 4.74 -4.74 -12.60
N GLU A 167 4.57 -3.73 -11.74
CA GLU A 167 3.60 -2.64 -11.97
C GLU A 167 3.92 -1.86 -13.26
N LEU A 168 5.18 -1.46 -13.45
CA LEU A 168 5.60 -0.77 -14.68
C LEU A 168 5.31 -1.62 -15.92
N TYR A 169 5.61 -2.92 -15.87
CA TYR A 169 5.35 -3.79 -17.01
C TYR A 169 3.85 -3.99 -17.28
N ILE A 170 3.00 -3.99 -16.24
CA ILE A 170 1.55 -4.10 -16.41
C ILE A 170 0.97 -2.85 -17.09
N PHE A 171 1.45 -1.67 -16.74
CA PHE A 171 0.90 -0.42 -17.27
C PHE A 171 1.53 0.05 -18.58
N PHE A 172 2.72 -0.44 -18.94
CA PHE A 172 3.42 -0.03 -20.17
C PHE A 172 3.71 -1.20 -21.14
N GLY A 173 3.51 -2.44 -20.70
CA GLY A 173 3.66 -3.63 -21.54
C GLY A 173 2.44 -3.87 -22.42
N SER A 174 2.60 -4.72 -23.43
CA SER A 174 1.49 -5.13 -24.29
C SER A 174 0.60 -6.16 -23.60
N THR A 175 -0.68 -5.81 -23.40
CA THR A 175 -1.70 -6.68 -22.81
C THR A 175 -1.90 -7.98 -23.62
N ALA A 176 -1.58 -7.98 -24.91
CA ALA A 176 -1.68 -9.17 -25.77
C ALA A 176 -0.62 -10.25 -25.49
N THR A 177 0.34 -10.00 -24.60
CA THR A 177 1.45 -10.93 -24.34
C THR A 177 1.17 -11.82 -23.14
N ARG A 178 1.57 -13.10 -23.22
CA ARG A 178 1.52 -14.02 -22.08
C ARG A 178 2.27 -13.49 -20.85
N ALA A 179 3.37 -12.77 -21.08
CA ALA A 179 4.14 -12.15 -20.00
C ALA A 179 3.28 -11.14 -19.22
N TRP A 180 2.46 -10.33 -19.90
CA TRP A 180 1.55 -9.40 -19.22
C TRP A 180 0.53 -10.15 -18.37
N THR A 181 -0.07 -11.22 -18.91
CA THR A 181 -0.99 -12.08 -18.18
C THR A 181 -0.38 -12.69 -16.91
N ILE A 182 0.87 -13.17 -16.99
CA ILE A 182 1.60 -13.70 -15.83
C ILE A 182 1.87 -12.58 -14.81
N CYS A 183 2.33 -11.42 -15.26
CA CYS A 183 2.59 -10.28 -14.39
C CYS A 183 1.31 -9.79 -13.69
N ALA A 184 0.21 -9.64 -14.41
CA ALA A 184 -1.09 -9.28 -13.83
C ALA A 184 -1.54 -10.31 -12.78
N GLY A 185 -1.34 -11.61 -13.07
CA GLY A 185 -1.61 -12.68 -12.11
C GLY A 185 -0.67 -12.69 -10.89
N LEU A 186 0.59 -12.28 -11.05
CA LEU A 186 1.55 -12.15 -9.93
C LEU A 186 1.26 -10.94 -9.06
N LEU A 187 0.87 -9.81 -9.66
CA LEU A 187 0.52 -8.58 -8.95
C LEU A 187 -0.68 -8.77 -8.03
N THR A 188 -1.62 -9.60 -8.48
CA THR A 188 -2.93 -9.80 -7.85
C THR A 188 -3.03 -11.12 -7.09
N GLY A 189 -2.14 -12.05 -7.39
CA GLY A 189 -2.04 -13.33 -6.71
C GLY A 189 -1.27 -13.25 -5.38
N PRO A 190 -1.12 -14.38 -4.68
CA PRO A 190 -0.34 -14.45 -3.44
C PRO A 190 1.15 -14.14 -3.66
N GLY A 191 1.65 -14.21 -4.89
CA GLY A 191 3.08 -14.11 -5.20
C GLY A 191 3.77 -12.90 -4.56
N LEU A 192 3.27 -11.69 -4.79
CA LEU A 192 3.88 -10.47 -4.25
C LEU A 192 3.78 -10.36 -2.72
N PRO A 193 2.61 -10.60 -2.07
CA PRO A 193 2.56 -10.68 -0.61
C PRO A 193 3.55 -11.70 -0.02
N PHE A 194 3.71 -12.85 -0.67
CA PHE A 194 4.59 -13.93 -0.20
C PHE A 194 6.09 -13.64 -0.40
N LEU A 195 6.49 -12.73 -1.30
CA LEU A 195 7.87 -12.22 -1.33
C LEU A 195 8.28 -11.61 0.02
N GLY A 196 7.31 -11.14 0.81
CA GLY A 196 7.53 -10.70 2.18
C GLY A 196 7.99 -11.78 3.16
N ILE A 197 7.84 -13.06 2.83
CA ILE A 197 8.40 -14.17 3.63
C ILE A 197 9.93 -14.11 3.62
N LEU A 198 10.55 -13.53 2.59
CA LEU A 198 12.00 -13.26 2.56
C LEU A 198 12.45 -12.33 3.70
N LEU A 199 11.53 -11.62 4.35
CA LEU A 199 11.75 -10.72 5.50
C LEU A 199 11.56 -11.41 6.85
N TRP A 200 10.97 -12.60 6.86
CA TRP A 200 10.76 -13.41 8.06
C TRP A 200 12.03 -13.88 8.79
N PRO A 201 13.16 -14.22 8.11
CA PRO A 201 14.33 -14.79 8.80
C PRO A 201 15.16 -13.76 9.58
N PHE A 202 14.80 -12.46 9.55
CA PHE A 202 15.50 -11.42 10.30
C PHE A 202 14.73 -11.09 11.59
N PRO A 203 15.03 -11.77 12.71
CA PRO A 203 14.39 -11.45 14.00
C PRO A 203 14.70 -10.02 14.42
N ALA A 204 13.85 -9.48 15.29
CA ALA A 204 14.13 -8.21 15.94
C ALA A 204 15.47 -8.30 16.70
N PRO A 205 16.30 -7.24 16.69
CA PRO A 205 17.43 -7.18 17.61
C PRO A 205 16.90 -7.34 19.05
N GLY A 206 17.64 -8.07 19.88
CA GLY A 206 17.27 -8.30 21.29
C GLY A 206 17.18 -6.99 22.09
N SER A 207 16.63 -7.05 23.31
CA SER A 207 16.43 -5.90 24.22
C SER A 207 17.71 -5.21 24.66
N GLU A 208 18.86 -5.83 24.48
CA GLU A 208 20.15 -5.21 24.79
C GLU A 208 20.48 -4.17 23.73
N LYS A 209 20.98 -3.01 24.16
CA LYS A 209 21.43 -1.91 23.32
C LYS A 209 22.13 -2.45 22.07
N PHE A 210 21.39 -2.48 20.96
CA PHE A 210 21.91 -2.99 19.70
C PHE A 210 23.10 -2.10 19.33
N SER A 211 24.32 -2.67 19.29
CA SER A 211 25.56 -1.92 19.02
C SER A 211 25.54 -1.21 17.66
N GLY A 212 24.62 -1.58 16.77
CA GLY A 212 24.34 -0.92 15.50
C GLY A 212 23.07 -0.04 15.47
N ALA A 213 22.53 0.40 16.60
CA ALA A 213 21.25 1.14 16.64
C ALA A 213 21.30 2.43 15.81
N GLU A 214 22.38 3.19 15.97
CA GLU A 214 22.59 4.40 15.18
C GLU A 214 22.73 4.10 13.68
N GLN A 215 23.47 3.05 13.32
CA GLN A 215 23.60 2.62 11.92
C GLN A 215 22.26 2.20 11.34
N SER A 216 21.46 1.44 12.09
CA SER A 216 20.12 1.02 11.68
C SER A 216 19.20 2.20 11.44
N ILE A 217 19.16 3.17 12.35
CA ILE A 217 18.34 4.37 12.20
C ILE A 217 18.80 5.23 11.03
N ARG A 218 20.12 5.47 10.90
CA ARG A 218 20.68 6.21 9.76
C ARG A 218 20.31 5.53 8.44
N LEU A 219 20.42 4.21 8.38
CA LEU A 219 20.03 3.42 7.21
C LEU A 219 18.52 3.54 6.93
N LEU A 220 17.66 3.41 7.93
CA LEU A 220 16.21 3.51 7.77
C LEU A 220 15.77 4.91 7.32
N LYS A 221 16.38 5.96 7.88
CA LYS A 221 16.19 7.34 7.40
C LYS A 221 16.64 7.49 5.95
N GLY A 222 17.78 6.89 5.59
CA GLY A 222 18.25 6.80 4.21
C GLY A 222 17.27 6.05 3.31
N ALA A 223 16.68 4.96 3.79
CA ALA A 223 15.69 4.15 3.09
C ALA A 223 14.43 4.96 2.78
N TYR A 224 13.85 5.68 3.76
CA TYR A 224 12.71 6.57 3.51
C TYR A 224 13.06 7.66 2.49
N ARG A 225 14.25 8.28 2.58
CA ARG A 225 14.71 9.26 1.59
C ARG A 225 14.86 8.66 0.19
N ALA A 226 15.40 7.44 0.09
CA ALA A 226 15.51 6.72 -1.17
C ALA A 226 14.13 6.43 -1.76
N CYS A 227 13.14 6.10 -0.93
CA CYS A 227 11.73 5.92 -1.33
C CYS A 227 11.02 7.24 -1.72
N MET A 228 11.43 8.39 -1.19
CA MET A 228 10.85 9.70 -1.57
C MET A 228 11.04 10.01 -3.05
N LEU A 229 12.21 9.69 -3.62
CA LEU A 229 12.55 10.01 -5.01
C LEU A 229 11.61 9.33 -6.02
N PRO A 230 11.45 7.99 -6.05
CA PRO A 230 10.52 7.34 -6.96
C PRO A 230 9.06 7.67 -6.63
N ALA A 231 8.70 7.89 -5.37
CA ALA A 231 7.35 8.32 -5.00
C ALA A 231 7.00 9.70 -5.58
N ALA A 232 7.91 10.67 -5.48
CA ALA A 232 7.72 11.99 -6.07
C ALA A 232 7.74 11.95 -7.60
N ALA A 233 8.65 11.17 -8.20
CA ALA A 233 8.68 10.97 -9.64
C ALA A 233 7.37 10.35 -10.16
N GLY A 234 6.85 9.33 -9.45
CA GLY A 234 5.54 8.76 -9.72
C GLY A 234 4.42 9.79 -9.62
N TYR A 235 4.40 10.60 -8.56
CA TYR A 235 3.39 11.66 -8.40
C TYR A 235 3.41 12.67 -9.56
N TYR A 236 4.58 13.17 -9.97
CA TYR A 236 4.69 14.06 -11.12
C TYR A 236 4.31 13.37 -12.44
N PHE A 237 4.62 12.09 -12.58
CA PHE A 237 4.14 11.29 -13.71
C PHE A 237 2.61 11.23 -13.75
N LEU A 238 1.93 11.05 -12.61
CA LEU A 238 0.46 11.07 -12.56
C LEU A 238 -0.12 12.45 -12.86
N ILE A 239 0.50 13.53 -12.37
CA ILE A 239 0.09 14.91 -12.74
C ILE A 239 0.22 15.11 -14.26
N TYR A 240 1.36 14.72 -14.83
CA TYR A 240 1.57 14.80 -16.27
C TYR A 240 0.55 13.96 -17.04
N HIS A 241 0.30 12.72 -16.61
CA HIS A 241 -0.70 11.85 -17.22
C HIS A 241 -2.11 12.44 -17.15
N ALA A 242 -2.48 13.04 -16.01
CA ALA A 242 -3.76 13.74 -15.86
C ALA A 242 -3.85 14.96 -16.80
N TYR A 243 -2.79 15.75 -16.89
CA TYR A 243 -2.72 16.92 -17.77
C TYR A 243 -2.85 16.54 -19.26
N MET A 244 -2.27 15.41 -19.67
CA MET A 244 -2.31 14.97 -21.06
C MET A 244 -3.65 14.34 -21.49
N ASN A 245 -4.42 13.78 -20.55
CA ASN A 245 -5.64 13.03 -20.87
C ASN A 245 -6.94 13.76 -20.54
N TYR A 246 -6.90 14.83 -19.74
CA TYR A 246 -8.11 15.54 -19.29
C TYR A 246 -7.98 17.04 -19.54
N ALA A 247 -8.99 17.62 -20.20
CA ALA A 247 -8.99 19.04 -20.54
C ALA A 247 -9.28 19.93 -19.34
N THR A 248 -10.02 19.42 -18.35
CA THR A 248 -10.41 20.18 -17.15
C THR A 248 -10.34 19.35 -15.87
N PRO A 249 -10.14 19.99 -14.69
CA PRO A 249 -10.22 19.30 -13.41
C PRO A 249 -11.57 18.61 -13.14
N LYS A 250 -12.66 19.17 -13.69
CA LYS A 250 -13.99 18.58 -13.57
C LYS A 250 -14.09 17.26 -14.32
N GLU A 251 -13.57 17.20 -15.54
CA GLU A 251 -13.55 15.99 -16.35
C GLU A 251 -12.72 14.89 -15.68
N LEU A 252 -11.54 15.25 -15.18
CA LEU A 252 -10.70 14.36 -14.37
C LEU A 252 -11.46 13.80 -13.16
N LEU A 253 -12.16 14.66 -12.41
CA LEU A 253 -12.94 14.22 -11.26
C LEU A 253 -14.10 13.31 -11.66
N GLU A 254 -14.79 13.59 -12.76
CA GLU A 254 -15.87 12.73 -13.27
C GLU A 254 -15.36 11.36 -13.72
N ALA A 255 -14.13 11.28 -14.22
CA ALA A 255 -13.48 10.04 -14.65
C ALA A 255 -12.95 9.21 -13.46
N LEU A 256 -12.50 9.86 -12.38
CA LEU A 256 -12.05 9.16 -11.16
C LEU A 256 -13.20 8.80 -10.22
N TRP A 257 -14.14 9.73 -10.03
CA TRP A 257 -15.20 9.66 -9.02
C TRP A 257 -16.45 10.39 -9.49
N GLY A 258 -17.15 9.79 -10.45
CA GLY A 258 -18.37 10.36 -11.00
C GLY A 258 -19.13 9.37 -11.90
N PRO A 259 -20.18 9.85 -12.58
CA PRO A 259 -21.02 8.99 -13.43
C PRO A 259 -20.30 8.35 -14.63
N LYS A 260 -19.09 8.82 -14.95
CA LYS A 260 -18.27 8.34 -16.07
C LYS A 260 -17.17 7.36 -15.63
N ALA A 261 -16.95 7.22 -14.32
CA ALA A 261 -15.90 6.36 -13.80
C ALA A 261 -16.32 4.88 -13.91
N ASP A 262 -15.47 4.05 -14.50
CA ASP A 262 -15.63 2.59 -14.44
C ASP A 262 -15.56 2.11 -12.98
N GLY A 263 -16.27 1.03 -12.65
CA GLY A 263 -16.28 0.49 -11.28
C GLY A 263 -14.88 0.13 -10.78
N SER A 264 -13.97 -0.28 -11.67
CA SER A 264 -12.58 -0.59 -11.31
C SER A 264 -11.82 0.67 -10.90
N VAL A 265 -11.99 1.77 -11.63
CA VAL A 265 -11.40 3.08 -11.32
C VAL A 265 -11.96 3.62 -10.00
N MET A 266 -13.28 3.54 -9.80
CA MET A 266 -13.90 3.98 -8.56
C MET A 266 -13.39 3.16 -7.37
N PHE A 267 -13.28 1.83 -7.50
CA PHE A 267 -12.71 0.96 -6.48
C PHE A 267 -11.30 1.44 -6.10
N MET A 268 -10.43 1.62 -7.09
CA MET A 268 -9.04 2.04 -6.86
C MET A 268 -8.92 3.46 -6.30
N THR A 269 -9.89 4.32 -6.61
CA THR A 269 -9.98 5.68 -6.06
C THR A 269 -10.34 5.63 -4.58
N VAL A 270 -11.33 4.80 -4.17
CA VAL A 270 -11.58 4.53 -2.74
C VAL A 270 -10.31 4.00 -2.10
N ASP A 271 -9.67 3.03 -2.75
CA ASP A 271 -8.54 2.34 -2.15
C ASP A 271 -7.37 3.29 -1.87
N SER A 272 -7.01 4.12 -2.85
CA SER A 272 -5.95 5.11 -2.75
C SER A 272 -6.25 6.24 -1.75
N CYS A 273 -7.48 6.78 -1.76
CA CYS A 273 -7.87 7.85 -0.84
C CYS A 273 -7.88 7.37 0.61
N VAL A 274 -8.49 6.21 0.89
CA VAL A 274 -8.58 5.71 2.27
C VAL A 274 -7.21 5.24 2.78
N LEU A 275 -6.39 4.61 1.94
CA LEU A 275 -5.02 4.27 2.33
C LEU A 275 -4.19 5.52 2.67
N THR A 276 -4.32 6.58 1.86
CA THR A 276 -3.68 7.88 2.14
C THR A 276 -4.12 8.40 3.51
N LEU A 277 -5.43 8.47 3.77
CA LEU A 277 -5.97 8.94 5.04
C LEU A 277 -5.53 8.05 6.22
N ALA A 278 -5.42 6.75 6.03
CA ALA A 278 -4.96 5.82 7.07
C ALA A 278 -3.49 6.03 7.41
N LEU A 279 -2.63 6.28 6.42
CA LEU A 279 -1.25 6.65 6.65
C LEU A 279 -1.12 8.02 7.33
N PHE A 280 -1.94 9.00 6.95
CA PHE A 280 -2.01 10.28 7.67
C PHE A 280 -2.45 10.11 9.12
N LEU A 281 -3.48 9.29 9.37
CA LEU A 281 -3.92 8.96 10.72
C LEU A 281 -2.79 8.31 11.51
N TYR A 282 -2.04 7.39 10.92
CA TYR A 282 -0.85 6.83 11.55
C TYR A 282 0.14 7.92 11.95
N LEU A 283 0.47 8.87 11.07
CA LEU A 283 1.37 9.98 11.38
C LEU A 283 0.83 10.86 12.52
N ILE A 284 -0.44 11.25 12.48
CA ILE A 284 -1.09 12.04 13.56
C ILE A 284 -0.96 11.35 14.91
N MET A 285 -1.08 10.02 14.91
CA MET A 285 -1.08 9.22 16.12
C MET A 285 0.32 8.93 16.67
N THR A 286 1.37 9.14 15.88
CA THR A 286 2.70 8.61 16.19
C THR A 286 3.88 9.54 15.91
N CYS A 287 3.65 10.68 15.27
CA CYS A 287 4.64 11.72 15.02
C CYS A 287 4.24 13.03 15.71
N PRO A 288 5.19 13.93 15.98
CA PRO A 288 4.88 15.29 16.40
C PRO A 288 4.04 16.05 15.37
N CYS A 289 3.30 17.05 15.84
CA CYS A 289 2.46 17.89 14.97
C CYS A 289 3.26 18.60 13.86
N SER A 290 4.54 18.92 14.11
CA SER A 290 5.43 19.52 13.11
C SER A 290 5.65 18.62 11.89
N ASP A 291 5.76 17.32 12.11
CA ASP A 291 6.07 16.35 11.06
C ASP A 291 4.82 16.07 10.22
N VAL A 292 3.66 16.02 10.88
CA VAL A 292 2.36 15.96 10.19
C VAL A 292 2.14 17.22 9.34
N ALA A 293 2.41 18.40 9.90
CA ALA A 293 2.33 19.66 9.16
C ALA A 293 3.29 19.68 7.97
N LEU A 294 4.51 19.17 8.13
CA LEU A 294 5.47 19.03 7.04
C LEU A 294 4.93 18.11 5.94
N THR A 295 4.34 16.96 6.27
CA THR A 295 3.70 16.08 5.28
C THR A 295 2.60 16.82 4.52
N CYS A 296 1.73 17.56 5.21
CA CYS A 296 0.69 18.37 4.58
C CYS A 296 1.27 19.43 3.63
N LEU A 297 2.35 20.10 4.04
CA LEU A 297 3.02 21.11 3.22
C LEU A 297 3.73 20.52 2.01
N LEU A 298 4.31 19.32 2.13
CA LEU A 298 5.02 18.66 1.03
C LEU A 298 4.07 17.96 0.04
N THR A 299 2.88 17.54 0.48
CA THR A 299 1.94 16.77 -0.34
C THR A 299 1.58 17.43 -1.68
N PRO A 300 1.25 18.74 -1.76
CA PRO A 300 0.96 19.39 -3.03
C PRO A 300 2.13 19.37 -4.03
N PHE A 301 3.37 19.41 -3.53
CA PHE A 301 4.57 19.54 -4.35
C PHE A 301 5.19 18.19 -4.70
N LEU A 302 5.31 17.29 -3.73
CA LEU A 302 6.02 16.01 -3.87
C LEU A 302 5.07 14.80 -3.89
N GLY A 303 3.79 15.01 -3.65
CA GLY A 303 2.80 13.96 -3.49
C GLY A 303 2.73 13.42 -2.06
N PRO A 304 1.62 12.74 -1.72
CA PRO A 304 1.38 12.27 -0.35
C PRO A 304 2.42 11.24 0.10
N ALA A 305 2.79 10.31 -0.78
CA ALA A 305 3.75 9.25 -0.45
C ALA A 305 5.14 9.80 -0.07
N ALA A 306 5.66 10.76 -0.83
CA ALA A 306 6.95 11.40 -0.52
C ALA A 306 6.89 12.22 0.76
N GLY A 307 5.79 12.95 0.99
CA GLY A 307 5.55 13.66 2.25
C GLY A 307 5.48 12.72 3.46
N ILE A 308 4.87 11.55 3.32
CA ILE A 308 4.80 10.52 4.37
C ILE A 308 6.20 9.95 4.64
N CYS A 309 6.97 9.61 3.61
CA CYS A 309 8.36 9.17 3.76
C CYS A 309 9.21 10.22 4.51
N ALA A 310 9.01 11.51 4.24
CA ALA A 310 9.72 12.58 4.93
C ALA A 310 9.44 12.57 6.45
N ALA A 311 8.17 12.51 6.85
CA ALA A 311 7.78 12.45 8.26
C ALA A 311 8.24 11.16 8.95
N LEU A 312 8.11 10.01 8.28
CA LEU A 312 8.61 8.74 8.83
C LEU A 312 10.14 8.76 9.02
N GLY A 313 10.88 9.36 8.08
CA GLY A 313 12.33 9.55 8.22
C GLY A 313 12.74 10.50 9.35
N GLN A 314 11.91 11.51 9.66
CA GLN A 314 12.12 12.41 10.81
C GLN A 314 11.84 11.69 12.13
N ARG A 315 10.72 10.96 12.22
CA ARG A 315 10.38 10.15 13.39
C ARG A 315 11.49 9.18 13.79
N GLU A 316 12.16 8.54 12.84
CA GLU A 316 13.28 7.65 13.18
C GLU A 316 14.47 8.41 13.77
N ALA A 317 14.71 9.66 13.36
CA ALA A 317 15.72 10.50 13.96
C ALA A 317 15.35 10.90 15.41
N GLU A 318 14.06 11.04 15.72
CA GLU A 318 13.58 11.30 17.08
C GLU A 318 13.73 10.06 17.97
N ARG A 319 13.35 8.88 17.46
CA ARG A 319 13.59 7.60 18.13
C ARG A 319 15.06 7.36 18.49
N LEU A 320 16.01 7.88 17.69
CA LEU A 320 17.44 7.85 18.03
C LEU A 320 17.77 8.75 19.23
N LYS A 321 17.16 9.94 19.30
CA LYS A 321 17.34 10.84 20.44
C LYS A 321 16.76 10.23 21.71
N GLU A 322 15.58 9.62 21.63
CA GLU A 322 14.96 8.87 22.74
C GLU A 322 15.88 7.72 23.19
N PHE A 323 16.44 6.98 22.24
CA PHE A 323 17.36 5.88 22.54
C PHE A 323 18.67 6.34 23.20
N ASN A 324 19.20 7.51 22.81
CA ASN A 324 20.47 8.05 23.30
C ASN A 324 20.34 8.94 24.54
N GLY A 325 19.17 9.52 24.81
CA GLY A 325 19.04 10.73 25.64
C GLY A 325 18.40 10.55 27.01
N GLU A 326 17.46 9.63 27.24
CA GLU A 326 16.73 9.56 28.51
C GLU A 326 16.42 8.11 28.89
N GLY A 327 16.40 7.82 30.19
CA GLY A 327 16.30 6.48 30.73
C GLY A 327 15.18 5.64 30.11
N TRP A 328 15.59 4.56 29.45
CA TRP A 328 14.77 3.39 29.09
C TRP A 328 13.93 2.82 30.25
N GLN A 329 14.15 3.29 31.49
CA GLN A 329 13.40 2.92 32.68
C GLN A 329 12.01 3.56 32.80
N SER A 330 11.61 4.50 31.93
CA SER A 330 10.30 5.18 32.04
C SER A 330 9.21 4.72 31.05
N LEU A 331 9.51 3.75 30.17
CA LEU A 331 8.59 3.28 29.12
C LEU A 331 8.19 1.78 29.24
N LEU A 332 8.56 1.11 30.34
CA LEU A 332 7.96 -0.15 30.79
C LEU A 332 6.91 0.14 31.87
#